data_AF-A0A7S0ZZZ7-F1
#
_entry.id   AF-A0A7S0ZZZ7-F1
#
_cell.length_a   1.000
_cell.length_b   1.000
_cell.length_c   1.000
_cell.angle_alpha   90.00
_cell.angle_beta   90.00
_cell.angle_gamma   90.00
#
_symmetry.space_group_name_H-M   'P 1'
#
loop_
_entity.id
_entity.type
_entity.pdbx_description
1 polymer ?
#
loop_
_entity_poly.entity_id
_entity_poly.type
_entity_poly.pdbx_seq_one_letter_code
_entity_poly.pdbx_strand_id
1 'polypeptide(L)'
;MLEKYGAQPPIELLRQVMDYRGFYDRKKLFWKSVADTQFIAACGPPGGGRMAVTPRLFRHFNMIWMTALSQDAMKTILDSILSGWLACKTPALCEFAKPVVVATVELFFQIISDLLPTPVKCHYTFNLRDPAKMLQGILMVNTKTELT
;
A
#
# COMPACT_ATOMS: atom_id res chain seq x y z
N MET A 1 -15.08 -1.97 -13.92
CA MET A 1 -16.48 -1.65 -14.28
C MET A 1 -17.33 -2.83 -13.82
N LEU A 2 -18.42 -2.55 -13.11
CA LEU A 2 -19.37 -3.60 -12.72
C LEU A 2 -20.06 -4.13 -13.98
N GLU A 3 -20.33 -5.43 -14.02
CA GLU A 3 -21.15 -6.02 -15.08
C GLU A 3 -22.61 -5.53 -14.94
N LYS A 4 -23.44 -5.73 -15.97
CA LYS A 4 -24.82 -5.20 -16.06
C LYS A 4 -25.66 -5.48 -14.81
N TYR A 5 -25.39 -6.59 -14.12
CA TYR A 5 -26.11 -7.02 -12.92
C TYR A 5 -25.34 -6.76 -11.61
N GLY A 6 -24.31 -5.92 -11.64
CA GLY A 6 -23.50 -5.59 -10.45
C GLY A 6 -22.51 -6.70 -10.06
N ALA A 7 -22.37 -7.74 -10.89
CA ALA A 7 -21.41 -8.80 -10.65
C ALA A 7 -19.97 -8.33 -10.96
N GLN A 8 -19.02 -8.92 -10.24
CA GLN A 8 -17.59 -8.77 -10.50
C GLN A 8 -17.05 -10.15 -10.88
N PRO A 9 -17.00 -10.49 -12.19
CA PRO A 9 -16.63 -11.84 -12.63
C PRO A 9 -15.29 -12.37 -12.06
N PRO A 10 -14.23 -11.54 -11.89
CA PRO A 10 -13.00 -12.01 -11.25
C PRO A 10 -13.19 -12.44 -9.78
N ILE A 11 -14.05 -11.75 -9.03
CA ILE A 11 -14.39 -12.08 -7.63
C ILE A 11 -15.17 -13.39 -7.57
N GLU A 12 -16.10 -13.60 -8.50
CA GLU A 12 -16.88 -14.84 -8.55
C GLU A 12 -16.02 -16.04 -8.98
N LEU A 13 -15.02 -15.83 -9.85
CA LEU A 13 -14.04 -16.86 -10.17
C LEU A 13 -13.22 -17.23 -8.94
N LEU A 14 -12.69 -16.26 -8.20
CA LEU A 14 -11.97 -16.52 -6.95
C LEU A 14 -12.83 -17.30 -5.95
N ARG A 15 -14.08 -16.89 -5.78
CA ARG A 15 -15.05 -17.60 -4.95
C ARG A 15 -15.27 -19.04 -5.43
N GLN A 16 -15.39 -19.26 -6.75
CA GLN A 16 -15.52 -20.60 -7.32
C GLN A 16 -14.30 -21.48 -6.97
N VAL A 17 -13.08 -20.94 -7.03
CA VAL A 17 -11.89 -21.70 -6.64
C VAL A 17 -11.89 -22.02 -5.15
N MET A 18 -12.33 -21.10 -4.30
CA MET A 18 -12.42 -21.32 -2.85
C MET A 18 -13.47 -22.36 -2.47
N ASP A 19 -14.66 -22.29 -3.08
CA ASP A 19 -15.78 -23.19 -2.80
C ASP A 19 -15.54 -24.61 -3.36
N TYR A 20 -15.07 -24.70 -4.61
CA TYR A 20 -15.05 -25.96 -5.36
C TYR A 20 -13.64 -26.53 -5.57
N ARG A 21 -12.59 -25.84 -5.10
CA ARG A 21 -11.19 -26.25 -5.29
C ARG A 21 -10.80 -26.39 -6.77
N GLY A 22 -11.38 -25.57 -7.64
CA GLY A 22 -11.11 -25.64 -9.07
C GLY A 22 -12.07 -24.83 -9.93
N PHE A 23 -11.91 -24.94 -11.24
CA PHE A 23 -12.74 -24.28 -12.25
C PHE A 23 -12.64 -25.00 -13.61
N TYR A 24 -13.59 -24.74 -14.51
CA TYR A 24 -13.58 -25.33 -15.85
C TYR A 24 -12.68 -24.58 -16.83
N ASP A 25 -11.96 -25.32 -17.67
CA ASP A 25 -11.31 -24.77 -18.86
C ASP A 25 -12.37 -24.43 -19.92
N ARG A 26 -12.46 -23.15 -20.30
CA ARG A 26 -13.46 -22.69 -21.28
C ARG A 26 -13.24 -23.20 -22.71
N LYS A 27 -12.03 -23.62 -23.08
CA LYS A 27 -11.71 -24.11 -24.43
C LYS A 27 -11.85 -25.62 -24.52
N LYS A 28 -11.26 -26.33 -23.55
CA LYS A 28 -11.16 -27.79 -23.56
C LYS A 28 -12.27 -28.47 -22.74
N LEU A 29 -13.11 -27.70 -22.04
CA LEU A 29 -14.31 -28.15 -21.33
C LEU A 29 -14.06 -29.24 -20.27
N PHE A 30 -12.87 -29.27 -19.66
CA PHE A 30 -12.57 -30.17 -18.54
C PHE A 30 -12.33 -29.39 -17.24
N TRP A 31 -12.54 -30.07 -16.11
CA TRP A 31 -12.32 -29.50 -14.77
C TRP A 31 -10.83 -29.39 -14.45
N LYS A 32 -10.40 -28.20 -14.00
CA LYS A 32 -9.06 -27.95 -13.46
C LYS A 32 -9.13 -27.85 -11.95
N SER A 33 -8.55 -28.84 -11.27
CA SER A 33 -8.40 -28.84 -9.82
C SER A 33 -7.25 -27.93 -9.40
N VAL A 34 -7.46 -27.14 -8.35
CA VAL A 34 -6.45 -26.29 -7.70
C VAL A 34 -6.14 -26.90 -6.35
N ALA A 35 -4.97 -27.53 -6.23
CA ALA A 35 -4.50 -28.15 -4.99
C ALA A 35 -3.61 -27.19 -4.19
N ASP A 36 -3.55 -27.41 -2.87
CA ASP A 36 -2.55 -26.83 -1.96
C ASP A 36 -2.34 -25.31 -2.08
N THR A 37 -3.45 -24.56 -2.14
CA THR A 37 -3.44 -23.11 -2.28
C THR A 37 -4.09 -22.43 -1.07
N GLN A 38 -3.45 -21.37 -0.58
CA GLN A 38 -3.98 -20.46 0.43
C GLN A 38 -4.22 -19.07 -0.18
N PHE A 39 -5.27 -18.39 0.28
CA PHE A 39 -5.64 -17.07 -0.22
C PHE A 39 -5.40 -16.01 0.83
N ILE A 40 -4.66 -14.97 0.46
CA ILE A 40 -4.48 -13.73 1.23
C ILE A 40 -4.88 -12.59 0.30
N ALA A 41 -5.73 -11.69 0.78
CA ALA A 41 -6.25 -10.57 0.01
C ALA A 41 -6.24 -9.29 0.85
N ALA A 42 -6.09 -8.16 0.16
CA ALA A 42 -6.22 -6.82 0.74
C ALA A 42 -7.15 -5.98 -0.15
N CYS A 43 -8.05 -5.23 0.47
CA CYS A 43 -8.93 -4.30 -0.23
C CYS A 43 -8.98 -2.96 0.51
N GLY A 44 -9.10 -1.87 -0.24
CA GLY A 44 -9.42 -0.57 0.34
C GLY A 44 -10.91 -0.48 0.71
N PRO A 45 -11.30 0.43 1.62
CA PRO A 45 -12.70 0.70 1.90
C PRO A 45 -13.45 1.11 0.63
N PRO A 46 -14.73 0.74 0.50
CA PRO A 46 -15.58 1.17 -0.62
C PRO A 46 -15.75 2.70 -0.59
N GLY A 47 -15.79 3.32 -1.77
CA GLY A 47 -15.86 4.78 -1.92
C GLY A 47 -14.72 5.36 -2.77
N GLY A 48 -14.81 6.65 -3.11
CA GLY A 48 -13.79 7.32 -3.94
C GLY A 48 -13.53 6.64 -5.30
N GLY A 49 -14.57 6.02 -5.88
CA GLY A 49 -14.47 5.24 -7.13
C GLY A 49 -14.15 3.75 -6.95
N ARG A 50 -13.90 3.29 -5.72
CA ARG A 50 -13.71 1.86 -5.41
C ARG A 50 -15.05 1.17 -5.20
N MET A 51 -15.21 0.02 -5.85
CA MET A 51 -16.41 -0.81 -5.74
C MET A 51 -16.37 -1.66 -4.47
N ALA A 52 -17.52 -1.85 -3.84
CA ALA A 52 -17.66 -2.77 -2.72
C ALA A 52 -17.45 -4.22 -3.18
N VAL A 53 -16.77 -5.02 -2.35
CA VAL A 53 -16.61 -6.46 -2.57
C VAL A 53 -17.87 -7.18 -2.09
N THR A 54 -18.23 -8.28 -2.77
CA THR A 54 -19.46 -9.01 -2.46
C THR A 54 -19.35 -9.72 -1.09
N PRO A 55 -20.40 -9.69 -0.24
CA PRO A 55 -20.39 -10.41 1.05
C PRO A 55 -20.14 -11.91 0.91
N ARG A 56 -20.52 -12.49 -0.23
CA ARG A 56 -20.29 -13.90 -0.57
C ARG A 56 -18.81 -14.25 -0.60
N LEU A 57 -17.94 -13.35 -1.06
CA LEU A 57 -16.49 -13.56 -1.01
C LEU A 57 -15.98 -13.37 0.42
N PHE A 58 -16.42 -12.33 1.11
CA PHE A 58 -15.97 -12.03 2.48
C PHE A 58 -16.23 -13.16 3.49
N ARG A 59 -17.26 -13.98 3.28
CA ARG A 59 -17.50 -15.20 4.07
C ARG A 59 -16.28 -16.13 4.16
N HIS A 60 -15.40 -16.14 3.16
CA HIS A 60 -14.22 -17.01 3.11
C HIS A 60 -12.99 -16.43 3.82
N PHE A 61 -13.07 -15.20 4.35
CA PHE A 61 -11.94 -14.48 4.94
C PHE A 61 -12.21 -14.05 6.37
N ASN A 62 -11.15 -14.05 7.18
CA ASN A 62 -11.12 -13.29 8.42
C ASN A 62 -10.69 -11.86 8.10
N MET A 63 -11.50 -10.88 8.49
CA MET A 63 -11.26 -9.47 8.18
C MET A 63 -10.44 -8.82 9.28
N ILE A 64 -9.31 -8.20 8.90
CA ILE A 64 -8.48 -7.36 9.77
C ILE A 64 -8.52 -5.94 9.22
N TRP A 65 -8.87 -4.98 10.06
CA TRP A 65 -8.93 -3.58 9.68
C TRP A 65 -7.60 -2.88 9.99
N MET A 66 -6.93 -2.37 8.95
CA MET A 66 -5.73 -1.56 9.11
C MET A 66 -6.11 -0.08 9.25
N THR A 67 -5.87 0.49 10.43
CA THR A 67 -6.06 1.91 10.69
C THR A 67 -4.89 2.74 10.13
N ALA A 68 -5.10 4.05 10.03
CA ALA A 68 -4.01 4.97 9.69
C ALA A 68 -2.89 4.92 10.74
N LEU A 69 -1.65 5.00 10.26
CA LEU A 69 -0.46 5.00 11.12
C LEU A 69 -0.40 6.27 11.96
N SER A 70 -0.08 6.16 13.26
CA SER A 70 0.12 7.33 14.11
C SER A 70 1.36 8.12 13.71
N GLN A 71 1.41 9.41 14.07
CA GLN A 71 2.58 10.24 13.79
C GLN A 71 3.84 9.67 14.43
N ASP A 72 3.74 9.19 15.67
CA ASP A 72 4.86 8.62 16.40
C ASP A 72 5.37 7.34 15.75
N ALA A 73 4.46 6.43 15.35
CA ALA A 73 4.86 5.21 14.66
C ALA A 73 5.51 5.51 13.31
N MET A 74 5.03 6.53 12.59
CA MET A 74 5.65 6.99 11.35
C MET A 74 7.06 7.54 11.59
N LYS A 75 7.23 8.39 12.61
CA LYS A 75 8.54 8.91 13.02
C LYS A 75 9.49 7.77 13.34
N THR A 76 9.08 6.79 14.15
CA THR A 76 9.93 5.63 14.50
C THR A 76 10.33 4.80 13.28
N ILE A 77 9.39 4.50 12.37
CA ILE A 77 9.70 3.69 11.19
C ILE A 77 10.67 4.43 10.26
N LEU A 78 10.40 5.68 9.94
CA LEU A 78 11.26 6.45 9.03
C LEU A 78 12.64 6.75 9.63
N ASP A 79 12.71 7.01 10.95
CA ASP A 79 13.97 7.21 11.67
C ASP A 79 14.82 5.94 11.64
N SER A 80 14.24 4.76 11.87
CA SER A 80 14.97 3.49 11.81
C SER A 80 15.59 3.22 10.43
N ILE A 81 14.89 3.59 9.35
CA ILE A 81 15.36 3.42 7.98
C ILE A 81 16.49 4.41 7.67
N LEU A 82 16.29 5.69 8.00
CA LEU A 82 17.25 6.74 7.67
C LEU A 82 18.54 6.62 8.49
N SER A 83 18.40 6.43 9.80
CA SER A 83 19.54 6.26 10.71
C SER A 83 20.35 5.01 10.35
N GLY A 84 19.68 3.89 10.05
CA GLY A 84 20.34 2.66 9.62
C GLY A 84 21.14 2.82 8.33
N TRP A 85 20.61 3.56 7.36
CA TRP A 85 21.33 3.84 6.11
C TRP A 85 22.49 4.83 6.31
N LEU A 86 22.27 5.92 7.05
CA LEU A 86 23.31 6.92 7.33
C LEU A 86 24.46 6.30 8.12
N ALA A 87 24.18 5.43 9.08
CA ALA A 87 25.22 4.73 9.85
C ALA A 87 26.12 3.87 8.96
N CYS A 88 25.60 3.35 7.84
CA CYS A 88 26.36 2.54 6.89
C CYS A 88 27.10 3.38 5.84
N LYS A 89 26.48 4.44 5.33
CA LYS A 89 27.01 5.21 4.19
C LYS A 89 27.74 6.49 4.59
N THR A 90 27.19 7.24 5.54
CA THR A 90 27.72 8.55 5.96
C THR A 90 27.51 8.76 7.46
N PRO A 91 28.33 8.14 8.32
CA PRO A 91 28.17 8.21 9.77
C PRO A 91 28.19 9.64 10.34
N ALA A 92 28.93 10.54 9.69
CA ALA A 92 29.00 11.96 10.07
C ALA A 92 27.64 12.69 10.01
N LEU A 93 26.67 12.15 9.27
CA LEU A 93 25.34 12.75 9.13
C LEU A 93 24.27 12.06 9.97
N CYS A 94 24.61 11.04 10.77
CA CYS A 94 23.65 10.31 11.59
C CYS A 94 22.84 11.21 12.54
N GLU A 95 23.46 12.27 13.09
CA GLU A 95 22.78 13.21 13.99
C GLU A 95 21.61 13.94 13.31
N PHE A 96 21.64 14.08 11.98
CA PHE A 96 20.59 14.74 11.20
C PHE A 96 19.42 13.81 10.85
N ALA A 97 19.52 12.51 11.08
CA ALA A 97 18.48 11.55 10.72
C ALA A 97 17.14 11.92 11.38
N LYS A 98 17.17 12.08 12.71
CA LYS A 98 15.97 12.34 13.52
C LYS A 98 15.33 13.71 13.22
N PRO A 99 16.06 14.83 13.16
CA PRO A 99 15.49 16.12 12.76
C PRO A 99 14.83 16.08 11.37
N VAL A 100 15.46 15.44 10.38
CA VAL A 100 14.92 15.32 9.02
C VAL A 100 13.60 14.55 9.02
N VAL A 101 13.55 13.43 9.74
CA VAL A 101 12.32 12.61 9.83
C VAL A 101 11.20 13.37 10.54
N VAL A 102 11.48 14.04 11.65
CA VAL A 102 10.48 14.82 12.38
C VAL A 102 9.88 15.90 11.49
N ALA A 103 10.72 16.70 10.83
CA ALA A 103 10.28 17.76 9.92
C ALA A 103 9.45 17.20 8.74
N THR A 104 9.86 16.06 8.18
CA THR A 104 9.15 15.40 7.08
C THR A 104 7.74 14.96 7.49
N VAL A 105 7.62 14.33 8.67
CA VAL A 105 6.34 13.85 9.18
C VAL A 105 5.42 15.03 9.51
N GLU A 106 5.92 16.06 10.18
CA GLU A 106 5.12 17.24 10.53
C GLU A 106 4.61 17.97 9.28
N LEU A 107 5.49 18.18 8.29
CA LEU A 107 5.11 18.76 7.01
C LEU A 107 4.06 17.90 6.29
N PHE A 108 4.19 16.58 6.31
CA PHE A 108 3.23 15.67 5.69
C PHE A 108 1.83 15.79 6.30
N PHE A 109 1.73 15.84 7.63
CA PHE A 109 0.44 16.01 8.30
C PHE A 109 -0.17 17.40 8.08
N GLN A 110 0.67 18.45 8.00
CA GLN A 110 0.22 19.79 7.63
C GLN A 110 -0.34 19.82 6.19
N ILE A 111 0.37 19.21 5.24
CA ILE A 111 -0.06 19.12 3.83
C ILE A 111 -1.41 18.39 3.71
N ILE A 112 -1.60 17.29 4.44
CA ILE A 112 -2.88 16.55 4.42
C ILE A 112 -4.04 17.42 4.92
N SER A 113 -3.79 18.26 5.93
CA SER A 113 -4.79 19.17 6.48
C SER A 113 -5.13 20.30 5.51
N ASP A 114 -4.11 20.90 4.89
CA ASP A 114 -4.27 22.13 4.11
C ASP A 114 -4.66 21.86 2.64
N LEU A 115 -4.17 20.77 2.06
CA LEU A 115 -4.33 20.43 0.64
C LEU A 115 -5.34 19.29 0.43
N LEU A 116 -6.61 19.57 0.76
CA LEU A 116 -7.69 18.61 0.56
C LEU A 116 -8.04 18.43 -0.93
N PRO A 117 -8.43 17.21 -1.34
CA PRO A 117 -8.90 16.96 -2.69
C PRO A 117 -10.25 17.66 -2.91
N THR A 118 -10.28 18.57 -3.87
CA THR A 118 -11.50 19.25 -4.34
C THR A 118 -11.77 18.86 -5.79
N PRO A 119 -12.99 19.06 -6.33
CA PRO A 119 -13.26 18.77 -7.75
C PRO A 119 -12.29 19.47 -8.71
N VAL A 120 -11.85 20.68 -8.36
CA VAL A 120 -10.86 21.46 -9.14
C VAL A 120 -9.43 20.93 -8.92
N LYS A 121 -9.12 20.41 -7.73
CA LYS A 121 -7.79 19.90 -7.34
C LYS A 121 -7.87 18.43 -6.93
N CYS A 122 -8.39 17.59 -7.83
CA CYS A 122 -8.62 16.17 -7.55
C CYS A 122 -7.32 15.36 -7.39
N HIS A 123 -6.18 15.90 -7.85
CA HIS A 123 -4.86 15.29 -7.76
C HIS A 123 -4.18 15.48 -6.38
N TYR A 124 -4.79 16.20 -5.45
CA TYR A 124 -4.29 16.34 -4.07
C TYR A 124 -4.64 15.12 -3.24
N THR A 125 -3.98 14.01 -3.56
CA THR A 125 -4.15 12.72 -2.88
C THR A 125 -2.85 12.31 -2.21
N PHE A 126 -2.70 12.65 -0.93
CA PHE A 126 -1.52 12.32 -0.14
C PHE A 126 -1.72 11.01 0.62
N ASN A 127 -0.69 10.17 0.66
CA ASN A 127 -0.68 8.90 1.37
C ASN A 127 0.71 8.58 1.93
N LEU A 128 0.83 7.52 2.72
CA LEU A 128 2.09 7.12 3.35
C LEU A 128 3.26 6.86 2.37
N ARG A 129 2.97 6.63 1.07
CA ARG A 129 4.03 6.47 0.07
C ARG A 129 4.77 7.76 -0.24
N ASP A 130 4.18 8.92 0.03
CA ASP A 130 4.82 10.21 -0.28
C ASP A 130 6.05 10.46 0.61
N PRO A 131 5.95 10.40 1.96
CA PRO A 131 7.13 10.49 2.81
C PRO A 131 8.10 9.31 2.60
N ALA A 132 7.59 8.10 2.31
CA ALA A 132 8.44 6.94 2.02
C ALA A 132 9.27 7.11 0.74
N LYS A 133 8.69 7.69 -0.32
CA LYS A 133 9.39 8.00 -1.58
C LYS A 133 10.40 9.12 -1.40
N MET A 134 10.07 10.14 -0.60
CA MET A 134 11.03 11.19 -0.27
C MET A 134 12.27 10.60 0.39
N LEU A 135 12.07 9.73 1.39
CA LEU A 135 13.16 9.03 2.05
C LEU A 135 13.92 8.12 1.07
N GLN A 136 13.21 7.34 0.25
CA GLN A 136 13.81 6.50 -0.77
C GLN A 136 14.71 7.30 -1.73
N GLY A 137 14.32 8.52 -2.09
CA GLY A 137 15.16 9.43 -2.88
C GLY A 137 16.48 9.78 -2.19
N ILE A 138 16.44 10.04 -0.87
CA ILE A 138 17.65 10.28 -0.06
C ILE A 138 18.55 9.04 -0.05
N LEU A 139 17.96 7.85 0.12
CA LEU A 139 18.70 6.58 0.16
C LEU A 139 19.41 6.24 -1.16
N MET A 140 19.00 6.85 -2.29
CA MET A 140 19.59 6.67 -3.62
C MET A 140 20.73 7.64 -3.92
N VAL A 141 21.04 8.58 -3.02
CA VAL A 141 22.14 9.52 -3.22
C VAL A 141 23.46 8.78 -3.20
N ASN A 142 24.18 8.81 -4.33
CA ASN A 142 25.55 8.36 -4.38
C ASN A 142 26.43 9.39 -3.67
N THR A 143 27.04 8.97 -2.58
CA THR A 143 28.19 9.67 -1.98
C THR A 143 29.34 9.55 -2.97
N LYS A 144 29.46 10.52 -3.90
CA LYS A 144 30.70 10.67 -4.67
C LYS A 144 31.78 11.10 -3.69
N THR A 145 32.50 10.12 -3.18
CA THR A 145 33.74 10.31 -2.44
C THR A 145 34.91 10.09 -3.40
N GLU A 146 34.96 10.85 -4.50
CA GLU A 146 36.15 10.96 -5.33
C GLU A 146 36.33 12.43 -5.74
N LEU A 147 36.91 13.19 -4.81
CA LEU A 147 37.78 14.32 -5.13
C LEU A 147 39.21 13.83 -4.85
N THR A 148 39.71 12.97 -5.73
CA THR A 148 41.13 12.66 -5.96
C THR A 148 41.29 12.33 -7.42
#